data_AF-A3YF94-F1
#
_entry.id   AF-A3YF94-F1
#
_cell.length_a   1.000
_cell.length_b   1.000
_cell.length_c   1.000
_cell.angle_alpha   90.00
_cell.angle_beta   90.00
_cell.angle_gamma   90.00
#
_symmetry.space_group_name_H-M   'P 1'
#
loop_
_entity.id
_entity.type
_entity.pdbx_description
1 polymer ?
#
loop_
_entity_poly.entity_id
_entity_poly.type
_entity_poly.pdbx_seq_one_letter_code
_entity_poly.pdbx_strand_id
1 'polypeptide(L)'
;MKGWVDRAFVSSVIYGAGKRYEKGGLKGKKAMVVTSCGGYESMFKADGLLGDLNVALWHIHNGIFHYTGCEVLPPYVAYSPTYYSQEQCVQYLDYYSDRLKSLESEKPLDFHYTHEFDENFKLKKEIEPRSTGHRRD
;
A
#
# COMPACT_ATOMS: atom_id res chain seq x y z
N MET A 1 1.06 -8.32 -13.84
CA MET A 1 0.22 -7.84 -12.71
C MET A 1 -0.84 -6.83 -13.12
N LYS A 2 -0.50 -5.66 -13.72
CA LYS A 2 -1.50 -4.64 -14.08
C LYS A 2 -2.70 -5.17 -14.89
N GLY A 3 -2.44 -5.88 -15.99
CA GLY A 3 -3.53 -6.46 -16.79
C GLY A 3 -4.38 -7.53 -16.07
N TRP A 4 -3.86 -8.14 -15.00
CA TRP A 4 -4.68 -9.01 -14.14
C TRP A 4 -5.63 -8.19 -13.29
N VAL A 5 -5.16 -7.10 -12.66
CA VAL A 5 -6.02 -6.18 -11.92
C VAL A 5 -7.15 -5.68 -12.83
N ASP A 6 -6.83 -5.22 -14.05
CA ASP A 6 -7.82 -4.67 -14.99
C ASP A 6 -8.93 -5.65 -15.37
N ARG A 7 -8.62 -6.96 -15.39
CA ARG A 7 -9.56 -8.00 -15.79
C ARG A 7 -10.28 -8.64 -14.61
N ALA A 8 -9.62 -8.75 -13.46
CA ALA A 8 -10.15 -9.43 -12.29
C ALA A 8 -10.92 -8.49 -11.36
N PHE A 9 -10.56 -7.21 -11.32
CA PHE A 9 -11.24 -6.22 -10.50
C PHE A 9 -12.41 -5.70 -11.31
N VAL A 10 -13.52 -6.43 -11.30
CA VAL A 10 -14.68 -6.15 -12.15
C VAL A 10 -15.55 -5.06 -11.51
N SER A 11 -15.91 -4.05 -12.31
CA SER A 11 -16.86 -2.99 -11.92
C SER A 11 -18.22 -3.59 -11.55
N SER A 12 -18.93 -2.95 -10.61
CA SER A 12 -20.12 -3.42 -9.88
C SER A 12 -19.91 -4.63 -8.95
N VAL A 13 -18.85 -5.42 -9.13
CA VAL A 13 -18.52 -6.56 -8.25
C VAL A 13 -17.60 -6.09 -7.12
N ILE A 14 -16.39 -5.67 -7.47
CA ILE A 14 -15.32 -5.30 -6.53
C ILE A 14 -15.32 -3.78 -6.25
N TYR A 15 -15.61 -2.96 -7.26
CA TYR A 15 -15.73 -1.50 -7.12
C TYR A 15 -16.87 -0.95 -7.98
N GLY A 16 -17.22 0.32 -7.83
CA GLY A 16 -18.33 0.94 -8.55
C GLY A 16 -19.70 0.63 -7.94
N ALA A 17 -20.78 1.20 -8.48
CA ALA A 17 -22.13 1.10 -7.88
C ALA A 17 -22.15 1.46 -6.38
N GLY A 18 -21.39 2.49 -5.98
CA GLY A 18 -21.24 2.91 -4.58
C GLY A 18 -20.18 2.14 -3.77
N LYS A 19 -19.60 1.06 -4.31
CA LYS A 19 -18.49 0.32 -3.69
C LYS A 19 -17.17 1.02 -3.96
N ARG A 20 -16.66 1.72 -2.95
CA ARG A 20 -15.32 2.32 -2.92
C ARG A 20 -14.86 2.48 -1.48
N TYR A 21 -13.55 2.49 -1.27
CA TYR A 21 -12.94 2.69 0.04
C TYR A 21 -13.52 1.72 1.08
N GLU A 22 -13.98 2.19 2.25
CA GLU A 22 -14.52 1.33 3.31
C GLU A 22 -15.80 0.55 2.94
N LYS A 23 -16.38 0.81 1.76
CA LYS A 23 -17.52 0.08 1.17
C LYS A 23 -17.13 -0.76 -0.05
N GLY A 24 -15.84 -0.87 -0.37
CA GLY A 24 -15.35 -1.68 -1.48
C GLY A 24 -15.66 -3.17 -1.31
N GLY A 25 -15.68 -3.91 -2.43
CA GLY A 25 -16.09 -5.31 -2.46
C GLY A 25 -15.10 -6.28 -1.79
N LEU A 26 -13.89 -5.83 -1.46
CA LEU A 26 -12.87 -6.59 -0.73
C LEU A 26 -12.76 -6.16 0.73
N LYS A 27 -13.77 -5.46 1.27
CA LYS A 27 -13.83 -5.08 2.68
C LYS A 27 -13.53 -6.26 3.61
N GLY A 28 -12.67 -6.02 4.61
CA GLY A 28 -12.26 -7.01 5.60
C GLY A 28 -11.17 -7.98 5.13
N LYS A 29 -10.64 -7.78 3.92
CA LYS A 29 -9.44 -8.49 3.45
C LYS A 29 -8.21 -7.61 3.64
N LYS A 30 -7.08 -8.25 3.93
CA LYS A 30 -5.76 -7.60 3.96
C LYS A 30 -5.06 -7.74 2.61
N ALA A 31 -4.30 -6.72 2.21
CA ALA A 31 -3.48 -6.75 1.00
C ALA A 31 -2.08 -6.15 1.29
N MET A 32 -1.04 -6.75 0.71
CA MET A 32 0.35 -6.32 0.87
C MET A 32 1.06 -6.34 -0.48
N VAL A 33 1.86 -5.32 -0.76
CA VAL A 33 2.83 -5.36 -1.87
C VAL A 33 4.08 -6.09 -1.39
N VAL A 34 4.51 -7.09 -2.14
CA VAL A 34 5.77 -7.82 -1.93
C VAL A 34 6.58 -7.67 -3.20
N THR A 35 7.74 -7.02 -3.13
CA THR A 35 8.54 -6.73 -4.32
C THR A 35 10.03 -6.71 -4.01
N SER A 36 10.85 -6.74 -5.05
CA SER A 36 12.26 -6.35 -4.99
C SER A 36 12.50 -5.11 -5.84
N CYS A 37 13.58 -4.38 -5.58
CA CYS A 37 14.01 -3.28 -6.44
C CYS A 37 15.54 -3.24 -6.57
N GLY A 38 16.04 -2.56 -7.60
CA GLY A 38 17.49 -2.44 -7.82
C GLY A 38 18.18 -1.40 -6.92
N GLY A 39 17.42 -0.45 -6.37
CA GLY A 39 17.95 0.64 -5.54
C GLY A 39 18.08 0.25 -4.05
N TYR A 40 19.00 0.92 -3.36
CA TYR A 40 19.21 0.73 -1.93
C TYR A 40 18.08 1.36 -1.11
N GLU A 41 17.84 0.84 0.10
CA GLU A 41 16.78 1.34 0.98
C GLU A 41 16.89 2.84 1.25
N SER A 42 18.11 3.37 1.44
CA SER A 42 18.35 4.80 1.67
C SER A 42 17.88 5.69 0.51
N MET A 43 17.86 5.16 -0.72
CA MET A 43 17.38 5.91 -1.89
C MET A 43 15.87 6.15 -1.85
N PHE A 44 15.12 5.34 -1.09
CA PHE A 44 13.66 5.38 -1.01
C PHE A 44 13.14 5.97 0.32
N LYS A 45 13.99 6.67 1.07
CA LYS A 45 13.56 7.48 2.23
C LYS A 45 12.96 8.81 1.73
N ALA A 46 12.28 9.54 2.61
CA ALA A 46 11.63 10.81 2.25
C ALA A 46 12.61 11.84 1.67
N ASP A 47 13.85 11.84 2.15
CA ASP A 47 15.00 12.64 1.68
C ASP A 47 15.91 11.88 0.70
N GLY A 48 15.53 10.68 0.30
CA GLY A 48 16.29 9.81 -0.60
C GLY A 48 16.19 10.24 -2.05
N LEU A 49 17.16 9.80 -2.87
CA LEU A 49 17.24 10.15 -4.30
C LEU A 49 15.97 9.85 -5.10
N LEU A 50 15.23 8.80 -4.73
CA LEU A 50 14.01 8.34 -5.39
C LEU A 50 12.73 8.77 -4.64
N GLY A 51 12.88 9.46 -3.49
CA GLY A 51 11.79 9.84 -2.60
C GLY A 51 11.18 8.67 -1.83
N ASP A 52 10.24 8.97 -0.92
CA ASP A 52 9.55 7.97 -0.09
C ASP A 52 8.90 6.89 -0.97
N LEU A 53 9.26 5.62 -0.74
CA LEU A 53 8.67 4.46 -1.41
C LEU A 53 7.14 4.49 -1.44
N ASN A 54 6.51 4.93 -0.35
CA ASN A 54 5.05 4.94 -0.25
C ASN A 54 4.41 5.90 -1.25
N VAL A 55 5.12 6.96 -1.66
CA VAL A 55 4.66 7.88 -2.71
C VAL A 55 4.65 7.14 -4.05
N ALA A 56 5.71 6.40 -4.37
CA ALA A 56 5.79 5.59 -5.59
C ALA A 56 4.70 4.49 -5.63
N LEU A 57 4.38 3.89 -4.48
CA LEU A 57 3.36 2.85 -4.37
C LEU A 57 1.94 3.39 -4.16
N TRP A 58 1.74 4.70 -4.06
CA TRP A 58 0.46 5.30 -3.71
C TRP A 58 -0.69 4.85 -4.62
N HIS A 59 -0.46 4.75 -5.93
CA HIS A 59 -1.50 4.31 -6.88
C HIS A 59 -1.92 2.85 -6.68
N ILE A 60 -1.03 2.00 -6.17
CA ILE A 60 -1.35 0.61 -5.85
C ILE A 60 -2.04 0.54 -4.50
N HIS A 61 -1.44 1.16 -3.48
CA HIS A 61 -1.97 1.17 -2.12
C HIS A 61 -3.35 1.84 -2.05
N ASN A 62 -3.47 3.08 -2.49
CA ASN A 62 -4.72 3.82 -2.46
C ASN A 62 -5.65 3.44 -3.63
N GLY A 63 -5.11 3.49 -4.86
CA GLY A 63 -5.91 3.39 -6.07
C GLY A 63 -6.42 1.99 -6.41
N ILE A 64 -5.77 0.93 -5.90
CA ILE A 64 -6.19 -0.46 -6.12
C ILE A 64 -6.69 -1.07 -4.81
N PHE A 65 -5.83 -1.19 -3.80
CA PHE A 65 -6.18 -1.95 -2.59
C PHE A 65 -7.16 -1.22 -1.69
N HIS A 66 -6.84 0.01 -1.26
CA HIS A 66 -7.72 0.77 -0.38
C HIS A 66 -9.04 1.12 -1.08
N TYR A 67 -9.00 1.53 -2.36
CA TYR A 67 -10.21 1.83 -3.14
C TYR A 67 -11.17 0.64 -3.22
N THR A 68 -10.66 -0.59 -3.21
CA THR A 68 -11.48 -1.81 -3.22
C THR A 68 -11.83 -2.33 -1.82
N GLY A 69 -11.44 -1.61 -0.77
CA GLY A 69 -11.83 -1.86 0.62
C GLY A 69 -10.86 -2.74 1.41
N CYS A 70 -9.70 -3.08 0.85
CA CYS A 70 -8.70 -3.82 1.60
C CYS A 70 -8.10 -2.97 2.73
N GLU A 71 -7.77 -3.64 3.83
CA GLU A 71 -6.78 -3.16 4.80
C GLU A 71 -5.38 -3.32 4.18
N VAL A 72 -4.73 -2.19 3.86
CA VAL A 72 -3.45 -2.22 3.15
C VAL A 72 -2.32 -2.28 4.14
N LEU A 73 -1.53 -3.35 4.13
CA LEU A 73 -0.37 -3.52 4.99
C LEU A 73 0.83 -2.76 4.42
N PRO A 74 1.83 -2.39 5.26
CA PRO A 74 3.11 -1.87 4.78
C PRO A 74 3.71 -2.79 3.70
N PRO A 75 4.42 -2.27 2.70
CA PRO A 75 5.04 -3.13 1.68
C PRO A 75 6.18 -3.96 2.30
N TYR A 76 6.42 -5.15 1.75
CA TYR A 76 7.69 -5.85 1.95
C TYR A 76 8.57 -5.60 0.71
N VAL A 77 9.79 -5.10 0.92
CA VAL A 77 10.71 -4.80 -0.17
C VAL A 77 12.08 -5.40 0.09
N ALA A 78 12.55 -6.23 -0.85
CA ALA A 78 13.95 -6.63 -0.93
C ALA A 78 14.73 -5.60 -1.76
N TYR A 79 15.53 -4.75 -1.08
CA TYR A 79 16.30 -3.70 -1.73
C TYR A 79 17.61 -4.24 -2.27
N SER A 80 17.96 -3.94 -3.53
CA SER A 80 19.27 -4.26 -4.12
C SER A 80 19.74 -5.72 -3.99
N PRO A 81 18.88 -6.76 -4.12
CA PRO A 81 19.29 -8.14 -3.84
C PRO A 81 20.40 -8.66 -4.77
N THR A 82 20.56 -8.07 -5.96
CA THR A 82 21.65 -8.39 -6.89
C THR A 82 23.05 -8.06 -6.36
N TYR A 83 23.15 -7.23 -5.33
CA TYR A 83 24.42 -6.82 -4.72
C TYR A 83 24.71 -7.55 -3.40
N TYR A 84 23.86 -8.51 -3.04
CA TYR A 84 23.94 -9.23 -1.76
C TYR A 84 24.44 -10.65 -1.94
N SER A 85 25.07 -11.16 -0.88
CA SER A 85 25.46 -12.57 -0.80
C SER A 85 24.22 -13.47 -0.69
N GLN A 86 24.42 -14.76 -0.90
CA GLN A 86 23.34 -15.74 -0.74
C GLN A 86 22.79 -15.73 0.68
N GLU A 87 23.64 -15.58 1.69
CA GLU A 87 23.26 -15.51 3.10
C GLU A 87 22.37 -14.30 3.38
N GLN A 88 22.70 -13.14 2.82
CA GLN A 88 21.89 -11.94 2.93
C GLN A 88 20.54 -12.11 2.22
N CYS A 89 20.50 -12.74 1.05
CA CYS A 89 19.25 -13.08 0.37
C CYS A 89 18.38 -14.02 1.22
N VAL A 90 18.98 -15.01 1.89
CA VAL A 90 18.27 -15.89 2.83
C VAL A 90 17.69 -15.11 4.00
N GLN A 91 18.43 -14.14 4.57
CA GLN A 91 17.90 -13.28 5.64
C GLN A 91 16.65 -12.49 5.23
N TYR A 92 16.59 -11.99 3.98
CA TYR A 92 15.37 -11.38 3.46
C TYR A 92 14.19 -12.37 3.47
N LEU A 93 14.42 -13.59 2.98
CA LEU A 93 13.38 -14.64 2.95
C LEU A 93 12.93 -15.04 4.36
N ASP A 94 13.86 -15.17 5.31
CA ASP A 94 13.56 -15.50 6.70
C ASP A 94 12.72 -14.41 7.36
N TYR A 95 13.10 -13.13 7.19
CA TYR A 95 12.30 -12.02 7.67
C TYR A 95 10.91 -12.01 7.06
N TYR A 96 10.78 -12.27 5.75
CA TYR A 96 9.48 -12.33 5.10
C TYR A 96 8.62 -13.47 5.66
N SER A 97 9.21 -14.64 5.86
CA SER A 97 8.56 -15.81 6.48
C SER A 97 8.06 -15.50 7.89
N ASP A 98 8.88 -14.84 8.72
CA ASP A 98 8.51 -14.45 10.07
C ASP A 98 7.39 -13.41 10.09
N ARG A 99 7.44 -12.45 9.17
CA ARG A 99 6.36 -11.46 9.00
C ARG A 99 5.03 -12.12 8.62
N LEU A 100 5.04 -13.10 7.72
CA LEU A 100 3.82 -13.82 7.33
C LEU A 100 3.14 -14.51 8.52
N LYS A 101 3.89 -14.94 9.54
CA LYS A 101 3.34 -15.58 10.75
C LYS A 101 2.54 -14.61 11.62
N SER A 102 2.74 -13.30 11.50
CA SER A 102 2.09 -12.27 12.32
C SER A 102 1.17 -11.32 11.53
N LEU A 103 0.93 -11.62 10.24
CA LEU A 103 0.22 -10.77 9.28
C LEU A 103 -1.20 -10.36 9.75
N GLU A 104 -1.90 -11.26 10.44
CA GLU A 104 -3.25 -11.01 10.97
C GLU A 104 -3.27 -9.92 12.05
N SER A 105 -2.19 -9.76 12.80
CA SER A 105 -2.06 -8.73 13.83
C SER A 105 -1.36 -7.46 13.35
N GLU A 106 -0.81 -7.48 12.13
CA GLU A 106 -0.05 -6.34 11.61
C GLU A 106 -0.95 -5.11 11.38
N LYS A 107 -0.46 -3.95 11.83
CA LYS A 107 -1.14 -2.67 11.68
C LYS A 107 -1.14 -2.24 10.20
N PRO A 108 -2.32 -2.00 9.59
CA PRO A 108 -2.38 -1.44 8.24
C PRO A 108 -1.82 -0.01 8.15
N LEU A 109 -1.48 0.42 6.94
CA LEU A 109 -1.21 1.81 6.59
C LEU A 109 -2.45 2.67 6.82
N ASP A 110 -2.23 3.92 7.19
CA ASP A 110 -3.30 4.87 7.49
C ASP A 110 -3.91 5.48 6.21
N PHE A 111 -5.23 5.37 6.06
CA PHE A 111 -6.01 6.03 5.01
C PHE A 111 -7.17 6.82 5.59
N HIS A 112 -7.74 7.73 4.78
CA HIS A 112 -8.92 8.50 5.12
C HIS A 112 -10.22 7.79 4.72
N TYR A 113 -11.20 7.83 5.60
CA TYR A 113 -12.56 7.36 5.34
C TYR A 113 -13.35 8.38 4.54
N THR A 114 -14.33 7.94 3.75
CA THR A 114 -15.10 8.87 2.91
C THR A 114 -15.84 9.95 3.69
N HIS A 115 -16.23 9.72 4.95
CA HIS A 115 -16.93 10.70 5.79
C HIS A 115 -16.04 11.84 6.31
N GLU A 116 -14.71 11.72 6.17
CA GLU A 116 -13.75 12.75 6.52
C GLU A 116 -13.56 13.81 5.41
N PHE A 117 -14.21 13.59 4.27
CA PHE A 117 -14.24 14.54 3.16
C PHE A 117 -15.55 15.33 3.16
N ASP A 118 -15.49 16.57 2.68
CA ASP A 118 -16.65 17.44 2.48
C ASP A 118 -17.40 17.14 1.16
N GLU A 119 -18.46 17.90 0.89
CA GLU A 119 -19.26 17.80 -0.33
C GLU A 119 -18.48 18.07 -1.62
N ASN A 120 -17.31 18.72 -1.53
CA ASN A 120 -16.41 19.01 -2.64
C ASN A 120 -15.26 17.98 -2.76
N PHE A 121 -15.36 16.86 -2.03
CA PHE A 121 -14.34 15.82 -1.96
C PHE A 121 -12.98 16.32 -1.45
N LYS A 122 -12.97 17.36 -0.62
CA LYS A 122 -11.77 17.85 0.07
C LYS A 122 -11.74 17.30 1.48
N LEU A 123 -10.56 16.95 1.96
CA LEU A 123 -10.38 16.56 3.36
C LEU A 123 -10.79 17.73 4.25
N LYS A 124 -11.66 17.46 5.22
CA LYS A 124 -12.16 18.49 6.16
C LYS A 124 -11.00 19.11 6.94
N LYS A 125 -11.12 20.40 7.27
CA LYS A 125 -10.01 21.19 7.85
C LYS A 125 -9.58 20.69 9.23
N GLU A 126 -10.51 20.12 9.99
CA GLU A 126 -10.28 19.54 11.31
C GLU A 126 -9.63 18.16 11.29
N ILE A 127 -9.48 17.55 10.11
CA ILE A 127 -8.89 16.22 9.96
C ILE A 127 -7.43 16.35 9.55
N GLU A 128 -6.53 15.94 10.43
CA GLU A 128 -5.10 15.89 10.15
C GLU A 128 -4.79 14.87 9.03
N PRO A 129 -4.07 15.26 7.97
CA PRO A 129 -3.71 14.35 6.90
C PRO A 129 -2.76 13.26 7.38
N ARG A 130 -3.15 11.98 7.20
CA ARG A 130 -2.37 10.83 7.70
C ARG A 130 -1.85 9.89 6.60
N SER A 131 -2.58 9.80 5.50
CA SER A 131 -2.19 8.95 4.37
C SER A 131 -1.11 9.60 3.51
N THR A 132 -0.21 8.81 2.93
CA THR A 132 0.90 9.30 2.10
C THR A 132 0.49 10.36 1.07
N GLY A 133 -0.58 10.13 0.30
CA GLY A 133 -0.99 11.08 -0.75
C GLY A 133 -1.69 12.35 -0.27
N HIS A 134 -1.95 12.49 1.03
CA HIS A 134 -2.55 13.70 1.61
C HIS A 134 -1.62 14.45 2.56
N ARG A 135 -0.46 13.88 2.90
CA ARG A 135 0.55 14.57 3.72
C ARG A 135 0.95 15.86 3.00
N ARG A 136 1.06 16.92 3.81
CA ARG A 136 1.48 18.26 3.41
C ARG A 136 2.65 18.60 4.31
N ASP A 137 3.78 17.97 4.02
CA ASP A 137 5.09 18.39 4.50
C ASP A 137 5.41 19.81 4.01
#